data_AF-A0A8J3K4L3-F1
#
_entry.id   AF-A0A8J3K4L3-F1
#
_cell.length_a   1.000
_cell.length_b   1.000
_cell.length_c   1.000
_cell.angle_alpha   90.00
_cell.angle_beta   90.00
_cell.angle_gamma   90.00
#
_symmetry.space_group_name_H-M   'P 1'
#
loop_
_entity.id
_entity.type
_entity.pdbx_description
1 polymer ?
#
loop_
_entity_poly.entity_id
_entity_poly.type
_entity_poly.pdbx_seq_one_letter_code
_entity_poly.pdbx_strand_id
1 'polypeptide(L)'
;MRAGSAPGNRRRAIVTALVLVVVILVGGFLLGHLAGSRSRTGLGDRSDAPKTPRDRVGPKARLALPPLPPRPQPITGPDRPPLPAEKGGPFGSRLTTGTPEVALTFDDGPDEVWTPQVLALLRDYGVRATFCMIGAKAAKYPQLVRDVVADGHTLCNHSWSHDVWLGLRDEPTVLADLKRTSAALVAAAPTARISYYRQPGGNWTATVAAAARRLGMTSLHWRVDPHDWQNGPSYRIAADVTGQAAPGSIVLLHDGGGDRARTLSALRTILANLITRFHLAPLPPGREEPRPSGTDRSGQPGR
;
A
#
# COMPACT_ATOMS: atom_id res chain seq x y z
N MET A 1 -52.21 -35.95 19.87
CA MET A 1 -51.88 -34.66 20.51
C MET A 1 -50.37 -34.61 20.74
N ARG A 2 -49.63 -33.76 20.00
CA ARG A 2 -48.22 -33.44 20.26
C ARG A 2 -48.06 -31.94 20.08
N ALA A 3 -47.69 -31.25 21.16
CA ALA A 3 -47.48 -29.81 21.22
C ALA A 3 -46.12 -29.45 20.61
N GLY A 4 -46.10 -28.38 19.79
CA GLY A 4 -44.91 -27.80 19.20
C GLY A 4 -44.23 -26.79 20.13
N SER A 5 -42.91 -26.81 20.17
CA SER A 5 -42.07 -25.82 20.86
C SER A 5 -41.69 -24.68 19.91
N ALA A 6 -41.94 -23.44 20.31
CA ALA A 6 -41.74 -22.23 19.52
C ALA A 6 -40.26 -21.77 19.44
N PRO A 7 -39.79 -21.18 18.32
CA PRO A 7 -38.44 -20.68 18.18
C PRO A 7 -38.36 -19.16 18.52
N GLY A 8 -38.40 -18.82 19.81
CA GLY A 8 -38.39 -17.41 20.26
C GLY A 8 -37.14 -16.95 21.04
N ASN A 9 -36.42 -17.87 21.70
CA ASN A 9 -35.50 -17.47 22.78
C ASN A 9 -34.01 -17.40 22.42
N ARG A 10 -33.57 -17.90 21.25
CA ARG A 10 -32.14 -17.87 20.88
C ARG A 10 -31.66 -16.51 20.33
N ARG A 11 -32.55 -15.73 19.71
CA ARG A 11 -32.18 -14.41 19.15
C ARG A 11 -32.02 -13.31 20.22
N ARG A 12 -32.77 -13.39 21.32
CA ARG A 12 -32.68 -12.41 22.42
C ARG A 12 -31.36 -12.55 23.21
N ALA A 13 -30.91 -13.78 23.47
CA ALA A 13 -29.66 -14.02 24.20
C ALA A 13 -28.40 -13.51 23.48
N ILE A 14 -28.37 -13.56 22.14
CA ILE A 14 -27.23 -13.09 21.34
C ILE A 14 -27.15 -11.56 21.33
N VAL A 15 -28.30 -10.87 21.32
CA VAL A 15 -28.33 -9.40 21.35
C VAL A 15 -27.91 -8.86 22.72
N THR A 16 -28.29 -9.50 23.82
CA THR A 16 -27.89 -9.06 25.17
C THR A 16 -26.40 -9.25 25.44
N ALA A 17 -25.77 -10.30 24.88
CA ALA A 17 -24.33 -10.53 25.01
C ALA A 17 -23.50 -9.49 24.23
N LEU A 18 -23.99 -9.01 23.08
CA LEU A 18 -23.28 -8.00 22.28
C LEU A 18 -23.29 -6.61 22.94
N VAL A 19 -24.37 -6.25 23.64
CA VAL A 19 -24.50 -4.96 24.34
C VAL A 19 -23.58 -4.89 25.57
N LEU A 20 -23.36 -6.01 26.28
CA LEU A 20 -22.49 -6.02 27.47
C LEU A 20 -21.00 -5.82 27.12
N VAL A 21 -20.54 -6.33 25.97
CA VAL A 21 -19.15 -6.18 25.52
C VAL A 21 -18.83 -4.74 25.10
N VAL A 22 -19.81 -4.01 24.54
CA VAL A 22 -19.64 -2.60 24.14
C VAL A 22 -19.58 -1.67 25.35
N VAL A 23 -20.30 -1.94 26.44
CA VAL A 23 -20.26 -1.11 27.66
C VAL A 23 -18.91 -1.21 28.38
N ILE A 24 -18.24 -2.37 28.35
CA ILE A 24 -16.93 -2.56 28.98
C ILE A 24 -15.80 -1.86 28.18
N LEU A 25 -15.94 -1.76 26.85
CA LEU A 25 -14.94 -1.08 26.00
C LEU A 25 -15.07 0.44 25.96
N VAL A 26 -16.24 1.00 26.29
CA VAL A 26 -16.44 2.46 26.41
C VAL A 26 -16.23 2.95 27.86
N GLY A 27 -16.49 2.12 28.88
CA GLY A 27 -16.28 2.47 30.29
C GLY A 27 -14.81 2.55 30.75
N GLY A 28 -13.89 1.92 30.03
CA GLY A 28 -12.44 1.97 30.32
C GLY A 28 -11.73 3.26 29.93
N PHE A 29 -12.42 4.20 29.26
CA PHE A 29 -11.84 5.46 28.78
C PHE A 29 -12.12 6.67 29.70
N LEU A 30 -12.72 6.47 30.90
CA LEU A 30 -13.11 7.59 31.77
C LEU A 30 -12.65 7.55 33.23
N LEU A 31 -11.66 6.73 33.60
CA LEU A 31 -10.99 6.85 34.91
C LEU A 31 -9.48 6.91 34.76
N GLY A 32 -8.95 8.13 34.73
CA GLY A 32 -7.51 8.39 34.69
C GLY A 32 -7.14 9.87 34.80
N HIS A 33 -7.94 10.68 35.49
CA HIS A 33 -7.59 12.04 35.90
C HIS A 33 -7.93 12.17 37.37
N LEU A 34 -6.90 12.24 38.23
CA LEU A 34 -6.83 12.95 39.51
C LEU A 34 -5.64 12.43 40.33
N ALA A 35 -4.49 13.06 40.18
CA ALA A 35 -3.46 13.11 41.23
C ALA A 35 -2.65 14.39 41.04
N GLY A 36 -3.00 15.41 41.83
CA GLY A 36 -2.35 16.71 41.80
C GLY A 36 -0.99 16.72 42.48
N SER A 37 -0.24 17.80 42.25
CA SER A 37 0.66 18.32 43.28
C SER A 37 0.77 19.84 43.15
N ARG A 38 0.85 20.45 44.34
CA ARG A 38 0.66 21.86 44.65
C ARG A 38 1.81 22.72 44.17
N SER A 39 1.48 23.93 43.73
CA SER A 39 2.39 25.07 43.70
C SER A 39 2.69 25.55 45.12
N ARG A 40 3.97 25.79 45.44
CA ARG A 40 4.36 26.72 46.49
C ARG A 40 5.59 27.51 46.05
N THR A 41 5.38 28.81 45.98
CA THR A 41 6.37 29.88 45.84
C THR A 41 7.22 29.97 47.11
N GLY A 42 8.51 30.26 46.93
CA GLY A 42 9.43 30.61 48.03
C GLY A 42 10.71 31.23 47.48
N LEU A 43 10.86 32.53 47.74
CA LEU A 43 11.98 33.41 47.40
C LEU A 43 13.03 33.40 48.53
N GLY A 44 14.32 33.49 48.20
CA GLY A 44 15.46 33.70 49.13
C GLY A 44 16.75 33.10 48.54
N ASP A 45 17.61 33.89 47.91
CA ASP A 45 18.73 34.72 48.42
C ASP A 45 20.07 33.97 48.62
N ARG A 46 21.09 34.49 47.92
CA ARG A 46 22.58 34.40 47.99
C ARG A 46 23.28 33.15 48.57
N SER A 47 24.26 32.59 47.82
CA SER A 47 25.71 32.92 47.93
C SER A 47 26.65 31.86 47.31
N ASP A 48 27.72 32.36 46.68
CA ASP A 48 29.07 31.85 46.32
C ASP A 48 29.46 30.36 46.19
N ALA A 49 29.89 30.02 44.95
CA ALA A 49 31.13 29.30 44.51
C ALA A 49 31.45 27.86 45.05
N PRO A 50 32.35 27.06 44.41
CA PRO A 50 33.18 27.30 43.22
C PRO A 50 33.02 26.29 42.05
N LYS A 51 33.49 26.72 40.87
CA LYS A 51 33.51 25.97 39.59
C LYS A 51 34.53 24.82 39.62
N THR A 52 34.10 23.62 39.23
CA THR A 52 35.00 22.54 38.79
C THR A 52 35.00 22.42 37.26
N PRO A 53 36.15 22.17 36.60
CA PRO A 53 36.22 22.06 35.15
C PRO A 53 36.03 20.60 34.72
N ARG A 54 34.98 20.30 33.95
CA ARG A 54 34.88 19.07 33.17
C ARG A 54 34.29 19.33 31.79
N ASP A 55 35.20 19.26 30.83
CA ASP A 55 35.09 18.58 29.54
C ASP A 55 34.05 19.03 28.51
N ARG A 56 34.64 19.57 27.42
CA ARG A 56 34.07 19.87 26.12
C ARG A 56 33.31 18.67 25.55
N VAL A 57 32.02 18.82 25.30
CA VAL A 57 31.29 17.97 24.33
C VAL A 57 31.26 18.72 23.00
N GLY A 58 32.16 18.35 22.10
CA GLY A 58 32.11 18.76 20.70
C GLY A 58 30.92 18.10 19.96
N PRO A 59 30.48 18.66 18.82
CA PRO A 59 29.34 18.16 18.07
C PRO A 59 29.59 16.73 17.59
N LYS A 60 28.61 15.84 17.85
CA LYS A 60 28.63 14.44 17.40
C LYS A 60 28.84 14.38 15.89
N ALA A 61 30.04 13.96 15.47
CA ALA A 61 30.30 13.55 14.10
C ALA A 61 29.33 12.41 13.75
N ARG A 62 28.48 12.64 12.75
CA ARG A 62 27.63 11.62 12.15
C ARG A 62 28.58 10.64 11.46
N LEU A 63 28.67 9.40 11.94
CA LEU A 63 29.40 8.36 11.21
C LEU A 63 28.75 8.23 9.82
N ALA A 64 29.48 8.65 8.79
CA ALA A 64 29.10 8.39 7.42
C ALA A 64 29.21 6.88 7.19
N LEU A 65 28.09 6.24 6.86
CA LEU A 65 28.11 4.85 6.41
C LEU A 65 28.91 4.77 5.10
N PRO A 66 29.72 3.71 4.91
CA PRO A 66 30.45 3.53 3.66
C PRO A 66 29.46 3.41 2.49
N PRO A 67 29.84 3.89 1.28
CA PRO A 67 29.00 3.77 0.10
C PRO A 67 28.75 2.29 -0.19
N LEU A 68 27.47 1.93 -0.35
CA LEU A 68 27.08 0.59 -0.76
C LEU A 68 27.68 0.29 -2.14
N PRO A 69 28.09 -0.97 -2.40
CA PRO A 69 28.54 -1.36 -3.73
C PRO A 69 27.43 -1.09 -4.77
N PRO A 70 27.79 -0.73 -6.01
CA PRO A 70 26.82 -0.53 -7.07
C PRO A 70 26.05 -1.85 -7.29
N ARG A 71 24.75 -1.82 -6.98
CA ARG A 71 23.87 -2.95 -7.31
C ARG A 71 23.77 -3.08 -8.82
N PRO A 72 23.58 -4.30 -9.35
CA PRO A 72 23.10 -4.47 -10.71
C PRO A 72 21.88 -3.57 -10.91
N GLN A 73 21.95 -2.65 -11.87
CA GLN A 73 20.82 -1.79 -12.22
C GLN A 73 19.69 -2.71 -12.72
N PRO A 74 18.50 -2.75 -12.08
CA PRO A 74 17.41 -3.51 -12.65
C PRO A 74 17.07 -2.95 -14.02
N ILE A 75 16.80 -3.85 -14.97
CA ILE A 75 16.15 -3.50 -16.23
C ILE A 75 14.81 -2.87 -15.84
N THR A 76 14.74 -1.57 -16.00
CA THR A 76 13.61 -0.76 -15.55
C THR A 76 13.03 -0.05 -16.74
N GLY A 77 11.70 0.01 -16.76
CA GLY A 77 10.96 0.47 -17.92
C GLY A 77 10.20 -0.64 -18.64
N PRO A 78 9.59 -0.30 -19.80
CA PRO A 78 8.63 -1.15 -20.52
C PRO A 78 9.22 -2.47 -21.02
N ASP A 79 10.54 -2.59 -21.11
CA ASP A 79 11.24 -3.76 -21.65
C ASP A 79 11.45 -4.87 -20.61
N ARG A 80 11.07 -4.64 -19.35
CA ARG A 80 11.19 -5.68 -18.31
C ARG A 80 10.27 -6.86 -18.63
N PRO A 81 10.78 -8.11 -18.61
CA PRO A 81 9.96 -9.28 -18.86
C PRO A 81 8.75 -9.36 -17.90
N PRO A 82 7.60 -9.87 -18.37
CA PRO A 82 6.48 -10.15 -17.49
C PRO A 82 6.89 -11.17 -16.44
N LEU A 83 6.28 -11.09 -15.27
CA LEU A 83 6.51 -12.08 -14.23
C LEU A 83 5.98 -13.46 -14.68
N PRO A 84 6.60 -14.58 -14.25
CA PRO A 84 6.12 -15.94 -14.56
C PRO A 84 4.65 -16.14 -14.19
N ALA A 85 3.89 -17.03 -14.83
CA ALA A 85 2.51 -17.27 -14.40
C ALA A 85 2.48 -17.88 -12.98
N GLU A 86 1.83 -17.22 -12.03
CA GLU A 86 1.61 -17.75 -10.68
C GLU A 86 0.17 -17.49 -10.24
N LYS A 87 -0.46 -18.50 -9.64
CA LYS A 87 -1.81 -18.44 -9.07
C LYS A 87 -1.75 -19.03 -7.67
N GLY A 88 -2.02 -18.22 -6.66
CA GLY A 88 -2.02 -18.67 -5.26
C GLY A 88 -2.91 -17.84 -4.34
N GLY A 89 -3.24 -16.61 -4.74
CA GLY A 89 -4.16 -15.75 -4.00
C GLY A 89 -5.62 -15.99 -4.39
N PRO A 90 -6.56 -15.30 -3.70
CA PRO A 90 -7.98 -15.37 -3.99
C PRO A 90 -8.26 -15.17 -5.48
N PHE A 91 -9.08 -16.05 -6.06
CA PHE A 91 -9.49 -16.01 -7.46
C PHE A 91 -8.33 -15.99 -8.47
N GLY A 92 -7.20 -16.60 -8.11
CA GLY A 92 -6.01 -16.68 -8.97
C GLY A 92 -5.20 -15.39 -9.00
N SER A 93 -5.41 -14.49 -8.03
CA SER A 93 -4.57 -13.31 -7.85
C SER A 93 -3.15 -13.69 -7.43
N ARG A 94 -2.24 -12.77 -7.69
CA ARG A 94 -0.81 -12.96 -7.49
C ARG A 94 -0.40 -12.54 -6.06
N LEU A 95 0.21 -13.46 -5.32
CA LEU A 95 0.75 -13.21 -3.97
C LEU A 95 2.23 -12.83 -4.00
N THR A 96 2.97 -13.30 -5.00
CA THR A 96 4.43 -13.22 -5.09
C THR A 96 4.88 -12.64 -6.42
N THR A 97 6.10 -12.08 -6.47
CA THR A 97 6.66 -11.55 -7.72
C THR A 97 7.02 -12.67 -8.70
N GLY A 98 7.10 -13.93 -8.29
CA GLY A 98 7.63 -15.03 -9.12
C GLY A 98 9.12 -14.89 -9.44
N THR A 99 9.82 -14.01 -8.73
CA THR A 99 11.27 -13.81 -8.79
C THR A 99 11.80 -13.68 -7.36
N PRO A 100 13.12 -13.69 -7.11
CA PRO A 100 13.65 -13.42 -5.77
C PRO A 100 13.45 -11.97 -5.29
N GLU A 101 13.03 -11.04 -6.15
CA GLU A 101 12.84 -9.63 -5.81
C GLU A 101 11.61 -9.41 -4.93
N VAL A 102 11.72 -8.44 -4.03
CA VAL A 102 10.62 -8.00 -3.17
C VAL A 102 10.02 -6.72 -3.74
N ALA A 103 8.70 -6.70 -3.91
CA ALA A 103 7.97 -5.54 -4.38
C ALA A 103 7.26 -4.84 -3.22
N LEU A 104 7.63 -3.58 -2.97
CA LEU A 104 6.82 -2.68 -2.15
C LEU A 104 5.67 -2.15 -3.00
N THR A 105 4.46 -2.20 -2.45
CA THR A 105 3.26 -1.71 -3.13
C THR A 105 2.48 -0.77 -2.23
N PHE A 106 1.95 0.32 -2.80
CA PHE A 106 1.23 1.36 -2.08
C PHE A 106 -0.18 1.52 -2.64
N ASP A 107 -1.18 1.42 -1.77
CA ASP A 107 -2.59 1.56 -2.10
C ASP A 107 -3.14 2.94 -1.66
N ASP A 108 -4.28 3.30 -2.24
CA ASP A 108 -5.15 4.43 -1.92
C ASP A 108 -4.69 5.83 -2.35
N GLY A 109 -3.48 5.95 -2.90
CA GLY A 109 -3.02 7.19 -3.52
C GLY A 109 -3.72 7.53 -4.85
N PRO A 110 -3.35 8.65 -5.49
CA PRO A 110 -2.45 9.66 -4.95
C PRO A 110 -3.12 10.51 -3.87
N ASP A 111 -2.38 10.80 -2.81
CA ASP A 111 -2.73 11.71 -1.72
C ASP A 111 -1.78 12.91 -1.75
N GLU A 112 -2.30 14.12 -1.58
CA GLU A 112 -1.51 15.35 -1.71
C GLU A 112 -0.47 15.56 -0.61
N VAL A 113 -0.64 14.92 0.55
CA VAL A 113 0.29 15.02 1.68
C VAL A 113 1.24 13.82 1.69
N TRP A 114 0.71 12.61 1.53
CA TRP A 114 1.48 11.39 1.82
C TRP A 114 2.24 10.85 0.62
N THR A 115 1.64 10.82 -0.58
CA THR A 115 2.32 10.32 -1.78
C THR A 115 3.65 11.05 -2.03
N PRO A 116 3.75 12.40 -1.99
CA PRO A 116 5.03 13.10 -2.19
C PRO A 116 6.11 12.71 -1.17
N GLN A 117 5.72 12.46 0.08
CA GLN A 117 6.65 12.09 1.15
C GLN A 117 7.15 10.64 1.00
N VAL A 118 6.26 9.74 0.56
CA VAL A 118 6.65 8.36 0.21
C VAL A 118 7.62 8.38 -0.97
N LEU A 119 7.32 9.14 -2.03
CA LEU A 119 8.21 9.27 -3.19
C LEU A 119 9.58 9.84 -2.81
N ALA A 120 9.61 10.89 -1.98
CA ALA A 120 10.87 11.45 -1.49
C ALA A 120 11.72 10.41 -0.75
N LEU A 121 11.08 9.62 0.12
CA LEU A 121 11.78 8.59 0.87
C LEU A 121 12.25 7.43 -0.02
N LEU A 122 11.47 7.03 -1.02
CA LEU A 122 11.87 6.02 -2.01
C LEU A 122 13.08 6.51 -2.82
N ARG A 123 13.10 7.78 -3.24
CA ARG A 123 14.25 8.42 -3.92
C ARG A 123 15.49 8.43 -3.05
N ASP A 124 15.38 8.80 -1.77
CA ASP A 124 16.51 8.82 -0.82
C ASP A 124 17.20 7.44 -0.70
N TYR A 125 16.44 6.36 -0.89
CA TYR A 125 16.94 4.99 -0.82
C TYR A 125 17.24 4.37 -2.19
N GLY A 126 16.97 5.07 -3.29
CA GLY A 126 17.11 4.55 -4.65
C GLY A 126 16.19 3.36 -4.95
N VAL A 127 15.03 3.29 -4.29
CA VAL A 127 14.07 2.18 -4.41
C VAL A 127 12.90 2.61 -5.29
N ARG A 128 12.41 1.68 -6.11
CA ARG A 128 11.19 1.86 -6.91
C ARG A 128 10.11 0.90 -6.45
N ALA A 129 8.85 1.33 -6.50
CA ALA A 129 7.70 0.62 -5.97
C ALA A 129 6.53 0.58 -6.98
N THR A 130 5.47 -0.15 -6.64
CA THR A 130 4.20 -0.16 -7.41
C THR A 130 3.14 0.64 -6.67
N PHE A 131 2.39 1.50 -7.35
CA PHE A 131 1.33 2.31 -6.75
C PHE A 131 -0.02 1.91 -7.35
N CYS A 132 -0.90 1.30 -6.54
CA CYS A 132 -2.27 1.00 -6.89
C CYS A 132 -3.16 2.20 -6.54
N MET A 133 -3.51 2.98 -7.55
CA MET A 133 -4.14 4.29 -7.38
C MET A 133 -5.64 4.25 -7.64
N ILE A 134 -6.36 5.04 -6.84
CA ILE A 134 -7.80 5.27 -6.99
C ILE A 134 -8.04 6.23 -8.15
N GLY A 135 -8.91 5.85 -9.09
CA GLY A 135 -9.14 6.62 -10.33
C GLY A 135 -9.62 8.05 -10.10
N ALA A 136 -10.54 8.27 -9.17
CA ALA A 136 -11.03 9.60 -8.84
C ALA A 136 -9.93 10.51 -8.27
N LYS A 137 -8.99 9.94 -7.49
CA LYS A 137 -7.85 10.68 -6.95
C LYS A 137 -6.80 10.95 -8.02
N ALA A 138 -6.52 9.98 -8.90
CA ALA A 138 -5.65 10.18 -10.05
C ALA A 138 -6.16 11.31 -10.97
N ALA A 139 -7.47 11.39 -11.19
CA ALA A 139 -8.08 12.48 -11.94
C ALA A 139 -7.98 13.84 -11.23
N LYS A 140 -8.04 13.85 -9.89
CA LYS A 140 -7.90 15.06 -9.07
C LYS A 140 -6.46 15.56 -8.97
N TYR A 141 -5.49 14.64 -8.87
CA TYR A 141 -4.07 14.94 -8.68
C TYR A 141 -3.19 14.33 -9.78
N PRO A 142 -3.41 14.70 -11.07
CA PRO A 142 -2.69 14.08 -12.19
C PRO A 142 -1.19 14.39 -12.17
N GLN A 143 -0.76 15.47 -11.51
CA GLN A 143 0.67 15.76 -11.32
C GLN A 143 1.36 14.68 -10.49
N LEU A 144 0.73 14.18 -9.43
CA LEU A 144 1.34 13.14 -8.59
C LEU A 144 1.45 11.82 -9.35
N VAL A 145 0.49 11.49 -10.20
CA VAL A 145 0.60 10.33 -11.10
C VAL A 145 1.80 10.47 -12.04
N ARG A 146 2.04 11.67 -12.59
CA ARG A 146 3.23 11.95 -13.41
C ARG A 146 4.51 11.79 -12.60
N ASP A 147 4.56 12.31 -11.39
CA ASP A 147 5.75 12.21 -10.52
C ASP A 147 6.07 10.75 -10.19
N VAL A 148 5.04 9.94 -9.89
CA VAL A 148 5.22 8.49 -9.68
C VAL A 148 5.86 7.81 -10.89
N VAL A 149 5.37 8.09 -12.10
CA VAL A 149 5.93 7.48 -13.32
C VAL A 149 7.31 8.04 -13.66
N ALA A 150 7.54 9.33 -13.46
CA ALA A 150 8.83 9.99 -13.69
C ALA A 150 9.93 9.43 -12.79
N ASP A 151 9.60 9.04 -11.56
CA ASP A 151 10.51 8.34 -10.63
C ASP A 151 10.71 6.84 -10.97
N GLY A 152 10.11 6.36 -12.07
CA GLY A 152 10.27 4.99 -12.56
C GLY A 152 9.49 3.95 -11.77
N HIS A 153 8.42 4.36 -11.07
CA HIS A 153 7.50 3.46 -10.39
C HIS A 153 6.46 2.87 -11.36
N THR A 154 5.86 1.76 -10.95
CA THR A 154 4.81 1.09 -11.75
C THR A 154 3.43 1.52 -11.26
N LEU A 155 2.52 1.82 -12.18
CA LEU A 155 1.12 2.09 -11.86
C LEU A 155 0.28 0.80 -11.83
N CYS A 156 -0.71 0.80 -10.95
CA CYS A 156 -1.69 -0.25 -10.76
C CYS A 156 -3.08 0.41 -10.59
N ASN A 157 -4.12 -0.26 -11.08
CA ASN A 157 -5.51 0.18 -10.96
C ASN A 157 -6.09 -0.26 -9.60
N HIS A 158 -6.74 0.65 -8.89
CA HIS A 158 -7.35 0.38 -7.58
C HIS A 158 -8.83 0.81 -7.50
N SER A 159 -9.58 0.59 -8.59
CA SER A 159 -10.98 1.03 -8.80
C SER A 159 -11.17 2.55 -8.83
N TRP A 160 -12.35 3.00 -9.21
CA TRP A 160 -12.61 4.43 -9.39
C TRP A 160 -12.73 5.17 -8.07
N SER A 161 -13.47 4.61 -7.12
CA SER A 161 -13.82 5.26 -5.85
C SER A 161 -13.54 4.39 -4.63
N HIS A 162 -12.69 3.37 -4.76
CA HIS A 162 -12.39 2.43 -3.69
C HIS A 162 -13.64 1.69 -3.18
N ASP A 163 -14.48 1.19 -4.11
CA ASP A 163 -15.64 0.36 -3.74
C ASP A 163 -15.17 -1.06 -3.38
N VAL A 164 -15.10 -1.33 -2.07
CA VAL A 164 -14.73 -2.65 -1.52
C VAL A 164 -15.76 -3.75 -1.85
N TRP A 165 -16.93 -3.38 -2.34
CA TRP A 165 -18.01 -4.28 -2.77
C TRP A 165 -18.20 -4.28 -4.30
N LEU A 166 -17.29 -3.68 -5.06
CA LEU A 166 -17.38 -3.58 -6.52
C LEU A 166 -17.65 -4.95 -7.18
N GLY A 167 -17.02 -6.00 -6.66
CA GLY A 167 -17.18 -7.36 -7.17
C GLY A 167 -18.58 -7.97 -7.02
N LEU A 168 -19.50 -7.33 -6.28
CA LEU A 168 -20.90 -7.73 -6.15
C LEU A 168 -21.82 -7.06 -7.20
N ARG A 169 -21.30 -6.11 -7.97
CA ARG A 169 -22.01 -5.49 -9.10
C ARG A 169 -21.99 -6.43 -10.32
N ASP A 170 -22.80 -6.11 -11.32
CA ASP A 170 -22.76 -6.78 -12.62
C ASP A 170 -21.43 -6.51 -13.36
N GLU A 171 -21.01 -7.47 -14.19
CA GLU A 171 -19.73 -7.40 -14.91
C GLU A 171 -19.55 -6.12 -15.76
N PRO A 172 -20.57 -5.63 -16.51
CA PRO A 172 -20.48 -4.34 -17.21
C PRO A 172 -20.15 -3.15 -16.30
N THR A 173 -20.81 -3.04 -15.14
CA THR A 173 -20.52 -1.99 -14.15
C THR A 173 -19.07 -2.06 -13.66
N VAL A 174 -18.59 -3.27 -13.34
CA VAL A 174 -17.20 -3.48 -12.90
C VAL A 174 -16.21 -3.10 -14.02
N LEU A 175 -16.45 -3.54 -15.25
CA LEU A 175 -15.61 -3.20 -16.40
C LEU A 175 -15.55 -1.68 -16.64
N ALA A 176 -16.67 -0.98 -16.52
CA ALA A 176 -16.72 0.46 -16.68
C ALA A 176 -15.90 1.19 -15.60
N ASP A 177 -16.00 0.75 -14.34
CA ASP A 177 -15.21 1.29 -13.23
C ASP A 177 -13.70 1.15 -13.50
N LEU A 178 -13.27 -0.06 -13.86
CA LEU A 178 -11.85 -0.35 -14.11
C LEU A 178 -11.34 0.41 -15.32
N LYS A 179 -12.10 0.46 -16.42
CA LYS A 179 -11.74 1.25 -17.61
C LYS A 179 -11.59 2.73 -17.30
N ARG A 180 -12.53 3.31 -16.54
CA ARG A 180 -12.51 4.72 -16.15
C ARG A 180 -11.26 5.05 -15.33
N THR A 181 -10.89 4.17 -14.41
CA THR A 181 -9.68 4.30 -13.59
C THR A 181 -8.42 4.25 -14.44
N SER A 182 -8.28 3.24 -15.31
CA SER A 182 -7.14 3.15 -16.21
C SER A 182 -7.04 4.35 -17.15
N ALA A 183 -8.18 4.87 -17.65
CA ALA A 183 -8.21 6.06 -18.49
C ALA A 183 -7.69 7.31 -17.76
N ALA A 184 -8.04 7.51 -16.47
CA ALA A 184 -7.51 8.64 -15.70
C ALA A 184 -5.99 8.52 -15.47
N LEU A 185 -5.49 7.32 -15.20
CA LEU A 185 -4.05 7.07 -15.03
C LEU A 185 -3.28 7.33 -16.34
N VAL A 186 -3.75 6.80 -17.47
CA VAL A 186 -3.14 7.01 -18.79
C VAL A 186 -3.25 8.46 -19.24
N ALA A 187 -4.36 9.16 -18.94
CA ALA A 187 -4.48 10.59 -19.25
C ALA A 187 -3.42 11.43 -18.53
N ALA A 188 -3.06 11.06 -17.29
CA ALA A 188 -2.00 11.72 -16.55
C ALA A 188 -0.60 11.30 -17.03
N ALA A 189 -0.40 10.02 -17.36
CA ALA A 189 0.87 9.46 -17.81
C ALA A 189 0.68 8.57 -19.07
N PRO A 190 0.70 9.15 -20.29
CA PRO A 190 0.34 8.43 -21.52
C PRO A 190 1.24 7.25 -21.89
N THR A 191 2.48 7.24 -21.39
CA THR A 191 3.45 6.16 -21.61
C THR A 191 3.34 5.03 -20.59
N ALA A 192 2.55 5.22 -19.52
CA ALA A 192 2.38 4.21 -18.48
C ALA A 192 1.42 3.11 -18.94
N ARG A 193 1.78 1.86 -18.64
CA ARG A 193 0.92 0.70 -18.85
C ARG A 193 0.24 0.33 -17.53
N ILE A 194 -1.06 0.08 -17.58
CA ILE A 194 -1.84 -0.35 -16.42
C ILE A 194 -2.04 -1.87 -16.52
N SER A 195 -1.06 -2.64 -16.06
CA SER A 195 -1.06 -4.11 -16.18
C SER A 195 -1.52 -4.84 -14.93
N TYR A 196 -1.82 -4.11 -13.86
CA TYR A 196 -2.27 -4.69 -12.60
C TYR A 196 -3.56 -4.05 -12.14
N TYR A 197 -4.42 -4.89 -11.57
CA TYR A 197 -5.58 -4.45 -10.81
C TYR A 197 -5.50 -5.06 -9.41
N ARG A 198 -5.70 -4.23 -8.38
CA ARG A 198 -5.89 -4.69 -7.01
C ARG A 198 -7.29 -4.31 -6.57
N GLN A 199 -8.10 -5.29 -6.15
CA GLN A 199 -9.43 -5.03 -5.60
C GLN A 199 -9.32 -4.34 -4.24
N PRO A 200 -10.01 -3.20 -4.02
CA PRO A 200 -10.13 -2.56 -2.71
C PRO A 200 -10.50 -3.54 -1.59
N GLY A 201 -9.77 -3.46 -0.48
CA GLY A 201 -9.89 -4.34 0.68
C GLY A 201 -9.50 -5.80 0.43
N GLY A 202 -9.00 -6.17 -0.75
CA GLY A 202 -8.74 -7.56 -1.10
C GLY A 202 -10.00 -8.41 -1.30
N ASN A 203 -11.19 -7.78 -1.36
CA ASN A 203 -12.51 -8.42 -1.45
C ASN A 203 -12.80 -8.98 -2.85
N TRP A 204 -11.98 -9.92 -3.29
CA TRP A 204 -12.07 -10.50 -4.61
C TRP A 204 -13.38 -11.28 -4.82
N THR A 205 -13.90 -11.20 -6.03
CA THR A 205 -14.96 -12.06 -6.55
C THR A 205 -14.57 -12.57 -7.93
N ALA A 206 -15.26 -13.61 -8.42
CA ALA A 206 -15.07 -14.09 -9.78
C ALA A 206 -15.35 -12.99 -10.82
N THR A 207 -16.35 -12.13 -10.55
CA THR A 207 -16.73 -11.01 -11.42
C THR A 207 -15.59 -10.02 -11.61
N VAL A 208 -14.99 -9.54 -10.51
CA VAL A 208 -13.93 -8.53 -10.64
C VAL A 208 -12.62 -9.12 -11.18
N ALA A 209 -12.32 -10.38 -10.85
CA ALA A 209 -11.17 -11.08 -11.45
C ALA A 209 -11.35 -11.31 -12.96
N ALA A 210 -12.57 -11.63 -13.41
CA ALA A 210 -12.89 -11.76 -14.83
C ALA A 210 -12.81 -10.41 -15.56
N ALA A 211 -13.35 -9.34 -14.96
CA ALA A 211 -13.29 -8.00 -15.51
C ALA A 211 -11.85 -7.50 -15.66
N ALA A 212 -11.01 -7.67 -14.64
CA ALA A 212 -9.59 -7.34 -14.71
C ALA A 212 -8.87 -8.08 -15.84
N ARG A 213 -9.10 -9.40 -15.95
CA ARG A 213 -8.52 -10.24 -17.01
C ARG A 213 -8.97 -9.78 -18.41
N ARG A 214 -10.24 -9.43 -18.61
CA ARG A 214 -10.75 -8.91 -19.89
C ARG A 214 -10.08 -7.61 -20.32
N LEU A 215 -9.55 -6.84 -19.37
CA LEU A 215 -8.80 -5.61 -19.63
C LEU A 215 -7.29 -5.86 -19.73
N GLY A 216 -6.84 -7.11 -19.78
CA GLY A 216 -5.41 -7.47 -19.82
C GLY A 216 -4.67 -7.19 -18.51
N MET A 217 -5.40 -6.95 -17.41
CA MET A 217 -4.79 -6.70 -16.10
C MET A 217 -4.64 -8.01 -15.32
N THR A 218 -3.49 -8.16 -14.68
CA THR A 218 -3.21 -9.21 -13.71
C THR A 218 -3.79 -8.82 -12.36
N SER A 219 -4.60 -9.70 -11.76
CA SER A 219 -5.07 -9.53 -10.39
C SER A 219 -3.91 -9.59 -9.40
N LEU A 220 -3.70 -8.49 -8.66
CA LEU A 220 -2.61 -8.32 -7.70
C LEU A 220 -3.13 -8.39 -6.27
N HIS A 221 -2.55 -9.27 -5.46
CA HIS A 221 -2.78 -9.32 -4.02
C HIS A 221 -1.45 -9.07 -3.29
N TRP A 222 -1.28 -9.59 -2.08
CA TRP A 222 -0.06 -9.43 -1.29
C TRP A 222 0.28 -10.70 -0.55
N ARG A 223 1.56 -10.87 -0.24
CA ARG A 223 2.08 -11.92 0.65
C ARG A 223 2.22 -11.41 2.08
N VAL A 224 2.54 -10.13 2.24
CA VAL A 224 2.83 -9.49 3.53
C VAL A 224 1.87 -8.32 3.72
N ASP A 225 1.14 -8.35 4.83
CA ASP A 225 0.20 -7.31 5.26
C ASP A 225 0.54 -6.85 6.69
N PRO A 226 1.09 -5.65 6.87
CA PRO A 226 1.39 -5.11 8.19
C PRO A 226 0.20 -4.39 8.84
N HIS A 227 -0.96 -4.35 8.17
CA HIS A 227 -2.15 -3.65 8.65
C HIS A 227 -1.87 -2.18 9.02
N ASP A 228 -1.07 -1.48 8.20
CA ASP A 228 -0.61 -0.10 8.44
C ASP A 228 -1.73 0.94 8.42
N TRP A 229 -2.89 0.58 7.89
CA TRP A 229 -4.13 1.35 7.95
C TRP A 229 -4.81 1.32 9.34
N GLN A 230 -4.40 0.42 10.24
CA GLN A 230 -4.93 0.36 11.61
C GLN A 230 -4.21 1.35 12.54
N ASN A 231 -4.84 1.64 13.67
CA ASN A 231 -4.29 2.50 14.72
C ASN A 231 -3.22 1.76 15.55
N GLY A 232 -2.11 1.37 14.91
CA GLY A 232 -0.95 0.72 15.53
C GLY A 232 0.30 1.62 15.55
N PRO A 233 1.30 1.34 16.40
CA PRO A 233 2.56 2.08 16.40
C PRO A 233 3.45 1.69 15.20
N SER A 234 4.23 2.64 14.67
CA SER A 234 5.04 2.45 13.46
C SER A 234 6.07 1.31 13.57
N TYR A 235 6.58 1.03 14.76
CA TYR A 235 7.53 -0.08 14.95
C TYR A 235 6.91 -1.45 14.70
N ARG A 236 5.59 -1.64 14.93
CA ARG A 236 4.91 -2.91 14.62
C ARG A 236 4.78 -3.11 13.12
N ILE A 237 4.38 -2.06 12.39
CA ILE A 237 4.34 -2.07 10.92
C ILE A 237 5.71 -2.49 10.36
N ALA A 238 6.80 -1.89 10.86
CA ALA A 238 8.14 -2.24 10.44
C ALA A 238 8.54 -3.67 10.83
N ALA A 239 8.22 -4.12 12.04
CA ALA A 239 8.50 -5.48 12.50
C ALA A 239 7.78 -6.54 11.67
N ASP A 240 6.50 -6.31 11.35
CA ASP A 240 5.70 -7.23 10.54
C ASP A 240 6.27 -7.35 9.13
N VAL A 241 6.57 -6.23 8.47
CA VAL A 241 7.16 -6.25 7.12
C VAL A 241 8.53 -6.93 7.14
N THR A 242 9.42 -6.53 8.04
CA THR A 242 10.80 -7.04 8.06
C THR A 242 10.89 -8.50 8.53
N GLY A 243 9.99 -8.93 9.42
CA GLY A 243 9.92 -10.32 9.90
C GLY A 243 9.33 -11.27 8.86
N GLN A 244 8.38 -10.82 8.05
CA GLN A 244 7.65 -11.67 7.10
C GLN A 244 8.16 -11.59 5.65
N ALA A 245 8.90 -10.53 5.28
CA ALA A 245 9.48 -10.41 3.95
C ALA A 245 10.46 -11.55 3.65
N ALA A 246 10.25 -12.19 2.50
CA ALA A 246 11.05 -13.26 1.95
C ALA A 246 11.26 -13.01 0.44
N PRO A 247 12.19 -13.72 -0.22
CA PRO A 247 12.34 -13.61 -1.67
C PRO A 247 11.00 -13.79 -2.39
N GLY A 248 10.66 -12.86 -3.28
CA GLY A 248 9.40 -12.86 -4.00
C GLY A 248 8.21 -12.22 -3.29
N SER A 249 8.36 -11.71 -2.06
CA SER A 249 7.25 -11.05 -1.36
C SER A 249 6.70 -9.84 -2.12
N ILE A 250 5.37 -9.75 -2.19
CA ILE A 250 4.64 -8.51 -2.47
C ILE A 250 4.13 -7.97 -1.14
N VAL A 251 4.58 -6.77 -0.78
CA VAL A 251 4.28 -6.11 0.49
C VAL A 251 3.21 -5.04 0.27
N LEU A 252 2.11 -5.12 1.02
CA LEU A 252 1.06 -4.09 1.04
C LEU A 252 1.43 -2.99 2.04
N LEU A 253 1.32 -1.74 1.60
CA LEU A 253 1.40 -0.51 2.38
C LEU A 253 0.39 0.50 1.80
N HIS A 254 0.13 1.61 2.49
CA HIS A 254 -0.80 2.64 2.01
C HIS A 254 -0.13 4.03 1.97
N ASP A 255 -0.28 4.73 0.85
CA ASP A 255 0.10 6.14 0.70
C ASP A 255 -1.13 7.07 0.59
N GLY A 256 -2.34 6.54 0.81
CA GLY A 256 -3.56 7.30 0.99
C GLY A 256 -4.51 6.66 2.00
N GLY A 257 -5.74 7.14 2.08
CA GLY A 257 -6.80 6.53 2.91
C GLY A 257 -6.82 7.00 4.37
N GLY A 258 -6.33 8.21 4.65
CA GLY A 258 -6.28 8.83 5.98
C GLY A 258 -4.87 9.28 6.36
N ASP A 259 -4.63 9.47 7.65
CA ASP A 259 -3.30 9.81 8.18
C ASP A 259 -2.31 8.63 7.99
N ARG A 260 -1.23 8.86 7.24
CA ARG A 260 -0.16 7.88 6.95
C ARG A 260 1.18 8.24 7.61
N ALA A 261 1.21 9.11 8.61
CA ALA A 261 2.44 9.46 9.34
C ALA A 261 3.18 8.23 9.88
N ARG A 262 2.41 7.23 10.34
CA ARG A 262 2.96 5.99 10.92
C ARG A 262 3.49 5.04 9.86
N THR A 263 2.79 4.89 8.73
CA THR A 263 3.33 4.17 7.56
C THR A 263 4.62 4.81 7.10
N LEU A 264 4.67 6.14 6.95
CA LEU A 264 5.87 6.85 6.55
C LEU A 264 7.03 6.68 7.55
N SER A 265 6.73 6.74 8.86
CA SER A 265 7.71 6.46 9.91
C SER A 265 8.25 5.02 9.83
N ALA A 266 7.38 4.03 9.63
CA ALA A 266 7.76 2.64 9.49
C ALA A 266 8.58 2.39 8.21
N LEU A 267 8.22 3.07 7.11
CA LEU A 267 8.85 2.91 5.80
C LEU A 267 10.36 3.19 5.84
N ARG A 268 10.82 4.14 6.67
CA ARG A 268 12.26 4.40 6.87
C ARG A 268 12.99 3.16 7.40
N THR A 269 12.42 2.51 8.40
CA THR A 269 12.96 1.28 9.00
C THR A 269 12.86 0.10 8.04
N ILE A 270 11.73 -0.02 7.33
CA ILE A 270 11.50 -1.06 6.32
C ILE A 270 12.56 -0.96 5.23
N LEU A 271 12.74 0.21 4.62
CA LEU A 271 13.71 0.42 3.56
C LEU A 271 15.13 0.13 4.06
N ALA A 272 15.54 0.69 5.21
CA ALA A 272 16.86 0.44 5.78
C ALA A 272 17.14 -1.04 6.04
N ASN A 273 16.13 -1.82 6.43
CA ASN A 273 16.28 -3.26 6.64
C ASN A 273 16.26 -4.05 5.33
N LEU A 274 15.25 -3.87 4.49
CA LEU A 274 15.02 -4.73 3.34
C LEU A 274 16.08 -4.56 2.25
N ILE A 275 16.63 -3.36 2.06
CA ILE A 275 17.69 -3.17 1.07
C ILE A 275 18.93 -4.01 1.41
N THR A 276 19.25 -4.28 2.67
CA THR A 276 20.43 -5.09 3.02
C THR A 276 20.23 -6.59 2.76
N ARG A 277 18.98 -7.02 2.56
CA ARG A 277 18.59 -8.43 2.44
C ARG A 277 18.09 -8.83 1.06
N PHE A 278 17.50 -7.89 0.34
CA PHE A 278 16.79 -8.16 -0.91
C PHE A 278 17.09 -7.11 -1.97
N HIS A 279 16.84 -7.49 -3.22
CA HIS A 279 16.66 -6.53 -4.29
C HIS A 279 15.20 -6.05 -4.29
N LEU A 280 15.01 -4.74 -4.15
CA LEU A 280 13.70 -4.11 -4.18
C LEU A 280 13.43 -3.55 -5.58
N ALA A 281 12.33 -3.99 -6.17
CA ALA A 281 11.94 -3.57 -7.51
C ALA A 281 10.41 -3.44 -7.60
N PRO A 282 9.89 -2.52 -8.43
CA PRO A 282 8.47 -2.44 -8.71
C PRO A 282 8.06 -3.69 -9.50
N LEU A 283 6.76 -3.96 -9.61
CA LEU A 283 6.29 -5.00 -10.53
C LEU A 283 6.52 -4.54 -11.98
N PRO A 284 6.89 -5.42 -12.93
CA PRO A 284 7.10 -5.01 -14.32
C PRO A 284 5.79 -4.52 -14.95
N PRO A 285 5.80 -3.46 -15.76
CA PRO A 285 4.59 -2.90 -16.38
C PRO A 285 3.96 -3.78 -17.46
N GLY A 286 4.35 -5.07 -17.60
CA GLY A 286 3.88 -6.00 -18.63
C GLY A 286 4.48 -5.78 -20.03
N ARG A 287 4.39 -6.79 -20.91
CA ARG A 287 4.79 -6.70 -22.33
C ARG A 287 3.68 -6.12 -23.20
N GLU A 288 4.06 -5.63 -24.38
CA GLU A 288 3.14 -5.50 -25.50
C GLU A 288 2.77 -6.91 -25.99
N GLU A 289 1.48 -7.27 -25.91
CA GLU A 289 1.00 -8.37 -26.74
C GLU A 289 1.18 -7.94 -28.21
N PRO A 290 1.74 -8.79 -29.09
CA PRO A 290 1.76 -8.50 -30.51
C PRO A 290 0.32 -8.18 -30.93
N ARG A 291 0.08 -6.99 -31.51
CA ARG A 291 -1.21 -6.73 -32.15
C ARG A 291 -1.45 -7.89 -33.12
N PRO A 292 -2.65 -8.51 -33.13
CA PRO A 292 -2.97 -9.45 -34.19
C PRO A 292 -2.74 -8.70 -35.49
N SER A 293 -1.80 -9.19 -36.30
CA SER A 293 -1.50 -8.61 -37.61
C SER A 293 -2.82 -8.54 -38.34
N GLY A 294 -3.26 -7.30 -38.64
CA GLY A 294 -4.49 -7.06 -39.37
C GLY A 294 -4.48 -7.97 -40.59
N THR A 295 -5.55 -8.74 -40.74
CA THR A 295 -5.83 -9.47 -41.96
C THR A 295 -5.80 -8.48 -43.10
N ASP A 296 -4.73 -8.54 -43.89
CA ASP A 296 -4.66 -7.90 -45.18
C ASP A 296 -5.78 -8.50 -46.04
N ARG A 297 -6.91 -7.79 -46.10
CA ARG A 297 -7.90 -7.93 -47.15
C ARG A 297 -7.84 -6.69 -48.03
N SER A 298 -6.69 -6.44 -48.63
CA SER A 298 -6.64 -5.80 -49.95
C SER A 298 -7.11 -6.81 -51.02
N GLY A 299 -8.40 -7.11 -51.00
CA GLY A 299 -9.07 -7.74 -52.13
C GLY A 299 -9.37 -6.67 -53.18
N GLN A 300 -8.50 -6.52 -54.18
CA GLN A 300 -8.89 -5.99 -55.48
C GLN A 300 -8.37 -6.90 -56.61
N PRO A 301 -9.15 -7.06 -57.69
CA PRO A 301 -9.01 -8.15 -58.63
C PRO A 301 -8.04 -7.82 -59.76
N GLY A 302 -7.39 -8.84 -60.32
CA GLY A 302 -6.53 -8.70 -61.48
C GLY A 302 -6.46 -9.96 -62.31
N ARG A 303 -7.44 -10.13 -63.20
CA ARG A 303 -7.34 -10.43 -64.65
C ARG A 303 -8.64 -11.05 -65.18
#